data_AF-A0A7W5A3C0-F1
#
_entry.id   AF-A0A7W5A3C0-F1
#
_cell.length_a   1.000
_cell.length_b   1.000
_cell.length_c   1.000
_cell.angle_alpha   90.00
_cell.angle_beta   90.00
_cell.angle_gamma   90.00
#
_symmetry.space_group_name_H-M   'P 1'
#
loop_
_entity.id
_entity.type
_entity.pdbx_description
1 polymer ?
#
loop_
_entity_poly.entity_id
_entity_poly.type
_entity_poly.pdbx_seq_one_letter_code
_entity_poly.pdbx_strand_id
1 'polypeptide(L)'
;MSLVVLVLLGLLDAAFSGFRSAQGRSGLVDHAHEDHVGMLRGVRLFPWLSSAAVGVLAIDLLLGQDLEAYVSAADLFLLIIAPFAAVVLLALAAYGILRWELRYLASAIILGPCTFLRPYVVTAAAIVVIVRAGEVSVAVAATLAVIGVLAVEPVLDRRAK
;
A
#
# COMPACT_ATOMS: atom_id res chain seq x y z
N MET A 1 13.07 -9.35 -8.69
CA MET A 1 12.33 -8.13 -9.14
C MET A 1 11.09 -7.86 -8.30
N SER A 2 10.47 -8.90 -7.75
CA SER A 2 9.20 -8.91 -7.02
C SER A 2 9.18 -7.99 -5.81
N LEU A 3 10.25 -7.97 -5.00
CA LEU A 3 10.40 -7.05 -3.88
C LEU A 3 10.31 -5.57 -4.30
N VAL A 4 10.91 -5.22 -5.44
CA VAL A 4 10.86 -3.84 -5.97
C VAL A 4 9.42 -3.48 -6.36
N VAL A 5 8.71 -4.40 -7.01
CA VAL A 5 7.30 -4.21 -7.37
C VAL A 5 6.43 -4.01 -6.13
N LEU A 6 6.66 -4.79 -5.05
CA LEU A 6 5.94 -4.62 -3.79
C LEU A 6 6.22 -3.26 -3.14
N VAL A 7 7.47 -2.80 -3.14
CA VAL A 7 7.81 -1.48 -2.63
C VAL A 7 7.11 -0.39 -3.44
N LEU A 8 7.08 -0.49 -4.76
CA LEU A 8 6.38 0.46 -5.63
C LEU A 8 4.87 0.47 -5.38
N LEU A 9 4.25 -0.71 -5.25
CA LEU A 9 2.84 -0.83 -4.90
C LEU A 9 2.54 -0.25 -3.52
N GLY A 10 3.41 -0.50 -2.53
CA GLY A 10 3.29 0.08 -1.18
C GLY A 10 3.42 1.60 -1.17
N LEU A 11 4.35 2.16 -1.96
CA LEU A 11 4.50 3.61 -2.12
C LEU A 11 3.27 4.25 -2.77
N LEU A 12 2.74 3.62 -3.83
CA LEU A 12 1.54 4.07 -4.51
C LEU A 12 0.33 4.05 -3.57
N ASP A 13 0.17 2.96 -2.83
CA ASP A 13 -0.90 2.79 -1.85
C ASP A 13 -0.79 3.79 -0.68
N ALA A 14 0.42 4.10 -0.24
CA ALA A 14 0.68 5.14 0.74
C ALA A 14 0.35 6.53 0.20
N ALA A 15 0.66 6.82 -1.06
CA ALA A 15 0.27 8.06 -1.72
C ALA A 15 -1.27 8.22 -1.73
N PHE A 16 -2.00 7.17 -2.09
CA PHE A 16 -3.47 7.18 -2.07
C PHE A 16 -4.05 7.31 -0.66
N SER A 17 -3.44 6.67 0.32
CA SER A 17 -3.84 6.81 1.72
C SER A 17 -3.66 8.27 2.19
N GLY A 18 -2.58 8.92 1.76
CA GLY A 18 -2.35 10.34 2.02
C GLY A 18 -3.33 11.27 1.29
N PHE A 19 -3.64 10.99 0.03
CA PHE A 19 -4.68 11.67 -0.73
C PHE A 19 -6.04 11.57 -0.02
N ARG A 20 -6.46 10.35 0.35
CA ARG A 20 -7.73 10.10 1.05
C ARG A 20 -7.81 10.80 2.40
N SER A 21 -6.71 10.87 3.14
CA SER A 21 -6.63 11.60 4.40
C SER A 21 -6.81 13.12 4.20
N ALA A 22 -6.34 13.69 3.09
CA ALA A 22 -6.50 15.11 2.79
C ALA A 22 -7.91 15.48 2.32
N GLN A 23 -8.58 14.56 1.62
CA GLN A 23 -9.94 14.76 1.09
C GLN A 23 -10.94 15.06 2.21
N GLY A 24 -11.75 16.11 2.02
CA GLY A 24 -12.78 16.55 2.97
C GLY A 24 -12.30 17.42 4.14
N ARG A 25 -11.00 17.78 4.20
CA ARG A 25 -10.47 18.70 5.24
C ARG A 25 -10.58 20.18 4.87
N SER A 26 -10.67 20.48 3.60
CA SER A 26 -10.74 21.83 3.07
C SER A 26 -12.04 22.02 2.31
N GLY A 27 -12.76 23.09 2.66
CA GLY A 27 -13.97 23.52 1.95
C GLY A 27 -13.68 24.41 0.75
N LEU A 28 -12.42 24.47 0.28
CA LEU A 28 -12.03 25.23 -0.90
C LEU A 28 -12.68 24.61 -2.17
N VAL A 29 -12.48 25.23 -3.33
CA VAL A 29 -12.92 24.64 -4.61
C VAL A 29 -11.72 24.12 -5.40
N ASP A 30 -10.55 24.74 -5.19
CA ASP A 30 -9.28 24.25 -5.69
C ASP A 30 -8.53 23.54 -4.56
N HIS A 31 -8.36 22.23 -4.73
CA HIS A 31 -7.74 21.34 -3.76
C HIS A 31 -6.46 20.69 -4.29
N ALA A 32 -6.03 21.03 -5.52
CA ALA A 32 -4.95 20.30 -6.18
C ALA A 32 -3.66 20.33 -5.35
N HIS A 33 -3.36 21.49 -4.74
CA HIS A 33 -2.20 21.63 -3.88
C HIS A 33 -2.28 20.76 -2.62
N GLU A 34 -3.43 20.75 -1.94
CA GLU A 34 -3.63 19.97 -0.72
C GLU A 34 -3.58 18.47 -0.97
N ASP A 35 -4.16 18.03 -2.09
CA ASP A 35 -4.12 16.64 -2.55
C ASP A 35 -2.69 16.17 -2.78
N HIS A 36 -1.89 16.96 -3.50
CA HIS A 36 -0.48 16.68 -3.73
C HIS A 36 0.33 16.61 -2.42
N VAL A 37 0.09 17.55 -1.51
CA VAL A 37 0.74 17.55 -0.19
C VAL A 37 0.33 16.31 0.63
N GLY A 38 -0.95 15.93 0.58
CA GLY A 38 -1.46 14.71 1.20
C GLY A 38 -0.75 13.46 0.69
N MET A 39 -0.67 13.30 -0.63
CA MET A 39 0.05 12.19 -1.28
C MET A 39 1.51 12.13 -0.83
N LEU A 40 2.22 13.26 -0.84
CA LEU A 40 3.62 13.33 -0.42
C LEU A 40 3.81 12.96 1.05
N ARG A 41 2.88 13.33 1.94
CA ARG A 41 2.93 12.93 3.36
C ARG A 41 2.80 11.42 3.51
N GLY A 42 1.91 10.78 2.74
CA GLY A 42 1.77 9.32 2.72
C GLY A 42 3.02 8.62 2.22
N VAL A 43 3.55 9.03 1.07
CA VAL A 43 4.81 8.50 0.50
C VAL A 43 5.98 8.64 1.48
N ARG A 44 6.10 9.78 2.18
CA ARG A 44 7.17 10.00 3.17
C ARG A 44 7.01 9.15 4.43
N LEU A 45 5.78 8.83 4.83
CA LEU A 45 5.51 8.05 6.03
C LEU A 45 5.75 6.54 5.81
N PHE A 46 5.53 6.06 4.59
CA PHE A 46 5.64 4.63 4.25
C PHE A 46 7.01 4.01 4.57
N PRO A 47 8.18 4.61 4.22
CA PRO A 47 9.48 4.07 4.58
C PRO A 47 9.68 3.96 6.09
N TRP A 48 9.17 4.92 6.86
CA TRP A 48 9.26 4.89 8.31
C TRP A 48 8.46 3.73 8.90
N LEU A 49 7.23 3.54 8.45
CA LEU A 49 6.36 2.47 8.95
C LEU A 49 6.80 1.08 8.48
N SER A 50 7.40 0.99 7.29
CA SER A 50 7.89 -0.27 6.72
C SER A 50 9.32 -0.62 7.16
N SER A 51 10.01 0.28 7.86
CA SER A 51 11.40 0.09 8.31
C SER A 51 11.58 -1.15 9.17
N ALA A 52 10.59 -1.51 9.99
CA ALA A 52 10.66 -2.71 10.83
C ALA A 52 10.72 -4.00 10.00
N ALA A 53 9.93 -4.09 8.93
CA ALA A 53 9.94 -5.24 8.03
C ALA A 53 11.27 -5.34 7.26
N VAL A 54 11.79 -4.20 6.79
CA VAL A 54 13.11 -4.12 6.15
C VAL A 54 14.22 -4.47 7.14
N GLY A 55 14.08 -4.09 8.41
CA GLY A 55 15.01 -4.43 9.48
C GLY A 55 15.10 -5.94 9.71
N VAL A 56 13.97 -6.65 9.73
CA VAL A 56 13.95 -8.12 9.83
C VAL A 56 14.68 -8.75 8.64
N LEU A 57 14.36 -8.33 7.41
CA LEU A 57 15.06 -8.80 6.22
C LEU A 57 16.56 -8.54 6.30
N ALA A 58 16.98 -7.34 6.73
CA ALA A 58 18.39 -6.99 6.84
C ALA A 58 19.11 -7.84 7.90
N ILE A 59 18.49 -8.10 9.05
CA ILE A 59 19.04 -8.96 10.09
C ILE A 59 19.22 -10.38 9.57
N ASP A 60 18.22 -10.95 8.90
CA ASP A 60 18.28 -12.29 8.34
C ASP A 60 19.40 -12.44 7.31
N LEU A 61 19.55 -11.45 6.42
CA LEU A 61 20.65 -11.42 5.45
C LEU A 61 22.02 -11.32 6.14
N LEU A 62 22.14 -10.56 7.24
CA LEU A 62 23.37 -10.48 8.03
C LEU A 62 23.68 -11.78 8.77
N LEU A 63 22.65 -12.54 9.13
CA LEU A 63 22.77 -13.88 9.73
C LEU A 63 23.03 -14.98 8.69
N GLY A 64 23.12 -14.63 7.41
CA GLY A 64 23.42 -15.56 6.30
C GLY A 64 22.22 -16.37 5.83
N GLN A 65 20.99 -15.92 6.11
CA GLN A 65 19.79 -16.53 5.54
C GLN A 65 19.68 -16.21 4.04
N ASP A 66 19.00 -17.09 3.31
CA ASP A 66 18.83 -16.96 1.87
C ASP A 66 17.76 -15.91 1.52
N LEU A 67 18.06 -15.05 0.55
CA LEU A 67 17.12 -14.09 0.00
C LEU A 67 15.99 -14.77 -0.79
N GLU A 68 16.21 -16.00 -1.27
CA GLU A 68 15.23 -16.75 -2.07
C GLU A 68 13.89 -16.97 -1.35
N ALA A 69 13.90 -17.17 -0.03
CA ALA A 69 12.68 -17.31 0.76
C ALA A 69 11.81 -16.05 0.72
N TYR A 70 12.44 -14.88 0.86
CA TYR A 70 11.77 -13.58 0.77
C TYR A 70 11.28 -13.25 -0.64
N VAL A 71 12.05 -13.63 -1.67
CA VAL A 71 11.65 -13.43 -3.07
C VAL A 71 10.45 -14.31 -3.40
N SER A 72 10.48 -15.58 -3.00
CA SER A 72 9.37 -16.53 -3.21
C SER A 72 8.10 -16.09 -2.49
N ALA A 73 8.24 -15.59 -1.25
CA ALA A 73 7.14 -15.00 -0.50
C ALA A 73 6.58 -13.74 -1.19
N ALA A 74 7.46 -12.89 -1.72
CA ALA A 74 7.07 -11.70 -2.47
C ALA A 74 6.33 -12.04 -3.77
N ASP A 75 6.77 -13.06 -4.50
CA ASP A 75 6.09 -13.56 -5.70
C ASP A 75 4.68 -14.07 -5.39
N LEU A 76 4.56 -14.86 -4.32
CA LEU A 76 3.26 -15.38 -3.90
C LEU A 76 2.32 -14.24 -3.46
N PHE A 77 2.84 -13.26 -2.73
CA PHE A 77 2.07 -12.08 -2.32
C PHE A 77 1.61 -11.26 -3.54
N LEU A 78 2.51 -11.02 -4.50
CA LEU A 78 2.18 -10.33 -5.75
C LEU A 78 1.13 -11.08 -6.56
N LEU A 79 1.20 -12.40 -6.63
CA LEU A 79 0.20 -13.20 -7.36
C LEU A 79 -1.21 -12.94 -6.84
N ILE A 80 -1.37 -12.77 -5.52
CA ILE A 80 -2.66 -12.52 -4.88
C ILE A 80 -3.09 -11.07 -5.04
N ILE A 81 -2.17 -10.12 -4.90
CA ILE A 81 -2.48 -8.69 -4.94
C ILE A 81 -2.58 -8.13 -6.36
N ALA A 82 -1.86 -8.68 -7.34
CA ALA A 82 -1.77 -8.14 -8.68
C ALA A 82 -3.14 -7.91 -9.36
N PRO A 83 -4.14 -8.81 -9.27
CA PRO A 83 -5.46 -8.55 -9.84
C PRO A 83 -6.15 -7.33 -9.23
N PHE A 84 -6.06 -7.19 -7.90
CA PHE A 84 -6.62 -6.05 -7.19
C PHE A 84 -5.87 -4.75 -7.54
N ALA A 85 -4.55 -4.79 -7.54
CA ALA A 85 -3.71 -3.65 -7.94
C ALA A 85 -3.97 -3.22 -9.39
N ALA A 86 -4.18 -4.16 -10.32
CA ALA A 86 -4.51 -3.87 -11.70
C ALA A 86 -5.84 -3.12 -11.84
N VAL A 87 -6.87 -3.51 -11.09
CA VAL A 87 -8.17 -2.80 -11.06
C VAL A 87 -7.98 -1.38 -10.54
N VAL A 88 -7.22 -1.19 -9.46
CA VAL A 88 -6.93 0.14 -8.89
C VAL A 88 -6.13 1.01 -9.87
N LEU A 89 -5.14 0.45 -10.56
CA LEU A 89 -4.35 1.17 -11.56
C LEU A 89 -5.18 1.55 -12.79
N LEU A 90 -6.05 0.65 -13.27
CA LEU A 90 -6.95 0.93 -14.38
C LEU A 90 -7.91 2.06 -14.03
N ALA A 91 -8.43 2.04 -12.82
CA ALA A 91 -9.26 3.10 -12.27
C ALA A 91 -8.53 4.45 -12.18
N LEU A 92 -7.27 4.44 -11.74
CA LEU A 92 -6.44 5.63 -11.71
C LEU A 92 -6.19 6.18 -13.12
N ALA A 93 -5.89 5.31 -14.08
CA ALA A 93 -5.72 5.68 -15.47
C ALA A 93 -7.01 6.29 -16.04
N ALA A 94 -8.16 5.68 -15.75
CA ALA A 94 -9.47 6.22 -16.12
C ALA A 94 -9.71 7.60 -15.49
N TYR A 95 -9.39 7.79 -14.21
CA TYR A 95 -9.48 9.10 -13.54
C TYR A 95 -8.59 10.14 -14.21
N GLY A 96 -7.35 9.79 -14.58
CA GLY A 96 -6.43 10.70 -15.25
C GLY A 96 -6.88 11.12 -16.65
N ILE A 97 -7.41 10.18 -17.44
CA ILE A 97 -7.68 10.35 -18.88
C ILE A 97 -9.09 10.85 -19.16
N LEU A 98 -10.10 10.42 -18.38
CA LEU A 98 -11.50 10.70 -18.70
C LEU A 98 -11.95 12.12 -18.34
N ARG A 99 -13.02 12.57 -19.01
CA ARG A 99 -13.69 13.86 -18.77
C ARG A 99 -14.27 13.93 -17.36
N TRP A 100 -14.45 15.15 -16.85
CA TRP A 100 -14.87 15.45 -15.47
C TRP A 100 -16.10 14.66 -14.99
N GLU A 101 -17.11 14.46 -15.85
CA GLU A 101 -18.32 13.71 -15.47
C GLU A 101 -18.03 12.24 -15.13
N LEU A 102 -17.09 11.63 -15.84
CA LEU A 102 -16.70 10.23 -15.66
C LEU A 102 -15.66 10.05 -14.55
N ARG A 103 -14.91 11.11 -14.20
CA ARG A 103 -14.00 11.12 -13.05
C ARG A 103 -14.71 10.88 -11.73
N TYR A 104 -15.90 11.46 -11.57
CA TYR A 104 -16.74 11.25 -10.39
C TYR A 104 -17.23 9.82 -10.27
N LEU A 105 -17.60 9.20 -11.40
CA LEU A 105 -18.04 7.80 -11.41
C LEU A 105 -16.87 6.85 -11.09
N ALA A 106 -15.70 7.10 -11.66
CA ALA A 106 -14.48 6.36 -11.35
C ALA A 106 -14.07 6.53 -9.89
N SER A 107 -14.14 7.74 -9.33
CA SER A 107 -13.82 7.94 -7.91
C SER A 107 -14.84 7.25 -7.00
N ALA A 108 -16.14 7.36 -7.27
CA ALA A 108 -17.18 6.74 -6.46
C ALA A 108 -17.10 5.20 -6.45
N ILE A 109 -16.84 4.59 -7.61
CA ILE A 109 -16.79 3.13 -7.75
C ILE A 109 -15.48 2.54 -7.21
N ILE A 110 -14.38 3.28 -7.25
CA ILE A 110 -13.07 2.75 -6.84
C ILE A 110 -12.62 3.24 -5.46
N LEU A 111 -12.67 4.55 -5.19
CA LEU A 111 -12.21 5.08 -3.89
C LEU A 111 -13.09 4.64 -2.72
N GLY A 112 -14.34 4.23 -2.92
CA GLY A 112 -15.17 3.67 -1.86
C GLY A 112 -14.92 2.16 -1.66
N PRO A 113 -15.40 1.30 -2.57
CA PRO A 113 -15.27 -0.16 -2.46
C PRO A 113 -13.84 -0.68 -2.35
N CYS A 114 -12.91 -0.25 -3.23
CA CYS A 114 -11.54 -0.79 -3.20
C CYS A 114 -10.80 -0.38 -1.93
N THR A 115 -11.06 0.82 -1.41
CA THR A 115 -10.57 1.25 -0.10
C THR A 115 -11.04 0.32 1.02
N PHE A 116 -12.32 -0.06 1.02
CA PHE A 116 -12.85 -0.97 2.03
C PHE A 116 -12.30 -2.39 1.89
N LEU A 117 -12.13 -2.88 0.65
CA LEU A 117 -11.59 -4.20 0.36
C LEU A 117 -10.09 -4.33 0.66
N ARG A 118 -9.32 -3.24 0.54
CA ARG A 118 -7.86 -3.18 0.74
C ARG A 118 -7.37 -3.93 2.00
N PRO A 119 -7.81 -3.62 3.24
CA PRO A 119 -7.32 -4.29 4.43
C PRO A 119 -7.57 -5.81 4.39
N TYR A 120 -8.70 -6.25 3.84
CA TYR A 120 -9.03 -7.67 3.73
C TYR A 120 -8.15 -8.39 2.71
N VAL A 121 -7.95 -7.80 1.54
CA VAL A 121 -7.12 -8.39 0.47
C VAL A 121 -5.66 -8.50 0.93
N VAL A 122 -5.11 -7.43 1.51
CA VAL A 122 -3.72 -7.40 1.98
C VAL A 122 -3.50 -8.38 3.14
N THR A 123 -4.43 -8.45 4.10
CA THR A 123 -4.35 -9.38 5.22
C THR A 123 -4.49 -10.83 4.76
N ALA A 124 -5.41 -11.12 3.83
CA ALA A 124 -5.57 -12.45 3.26
C ALA A 124 -4.30 -12.90 2.52
N ALA A 125 -3.71 -12.02 1.69
CA ALA A 125 -2.45 -12.31 1.00
C ALA A 125 -1.33 -12.64 2.01
N ALA A 126 -1.23 -11.87 3.09
CA ALA A 126 -0.25 -12.10 4.14
C ALA A 126 -0.44 -13.45 4.84
N ILE A 127 -1.68 -13.81 5.18
CA ILE A 127 -2.00 -15.11 5.79
C ILE A 127 -1.56 -16.25 4.86
N VAL A 128 -1.86 -16.17 3.56
CA VAL A 128 -1.44 -17.20 2.60
C VAL A 128 0.08 -17.30 2.53
N VAL A 129 0.81 -16.17 2.49
CA VAL A 129 2.28 -16.17 2.51
C VAL A 129 2.82 -16.79 3.80
N ILE A 130 2.30 -16.41 4.96
CA ILE A 130 2.74 -16.94 6.26
C ILE A 130 2.56 -18.46 6.32
N VAL A 131 1.41 -18.95 5.88
CA VAL A 131 1.09 -20.40 5.87
C VAL A 131 1.96 -21.16 4.88
N ARG A 132 2.37 -20.54 3.76
CA ARG A 132 3.14 -21.20 2.68
C ARG A 132 4.65 -21.08 2.81
N ALA A 133 5.16 -20.02 3.41
CA ALA A 133 6.60 -19.78 3.56
C ALA A 133 7.24 -20.76 4.55
N GLY A 134 6.51 -21.16 5.61
CA GLY A 134 7.03 -22.08 6.63
C GLY A 134 8.16 -21.50 7.50
N GLU A 135 8.64 -20.29 7.21
CA GLU A 135 9.71 -19.61 7.92
C GLU A 135 9.16 -18.49 8.81
N VAL A 136 9.61 -18.47 10.07
CA VAL A 136 9.14 -17.51 11.08
C VAL A 136 9.56 -16.10 10.71
N SER A 137 10.78 -15.88 10.21
CA SER A 137 11.27 -14.54 9.87
C SER A 137 10.53 -13.92 8.70
N VAL A 138 10.22 -14.70 7.66
CA VAL A 138 9.36 -14.29 6.55
C VAL A 138 7.97 -13.93 7.08
N ALA A 139 7.41 -14.73 8.00
CA ALA A 139 6.12 -14.44 8.60
C ALA A 139 6.11 -13.13 9.41
N VAL A 140 7.16 -12.88 10.20
CA VAL A 140 7.33 -11.63 10.95
C VAL A 140 7.46 -10.45 9.98
N ALA A 141 8.32 -10.54 8.97
CA ALA A 141 8.52 -9.48 7.99
C ALA A 141 7.23 -9.16 7.22
N ALA A 142 6.51 -10.17 6.76
CA ALA A 142 5.23 -10.01 6.07
C ALA A 142 4.18 -9.33 6.96
N THR A 143 4.08 -9.75 8.22
CA THR A 143 3.16 -9.16 9.20
C THR A 143 3.50 -7.69 9.45
N LEU A 144 4.78 -7.37 9.68
CA LEU A 144 5.23 -5.99 9.90
C LEU A 144 5.00 -5.11 8.67
N ALA A 145 5.22 -5.64 7.46
CA ALA A 145 4.97 -4.89 6.22
C ALA A 145 3.49 -4.55 6.06
N VAL A 146 2.60 -5.51 6.33
CA VAL A 146 1.13 -5.31 6.27
C VAL A 146 0.69 -4.28 7.30
N ILE A 147 1.17 -4.39 8.54
CA ILE A 147 0.89 -3.40 9.59
C ILE A 147 1.38 -2.02 9.14
N GLY A 148 2.60 -1.93 8.60
CA GLY A 148 3.18 -0.67 8.14
C GLY A 148 2.36 0.00 7.05
N VAL A 149 1.91 -0.77 6.05
CA VAL A 149 1.05 -0.31 4.96
C VAL A 149 -0.32 0.16 5.48
N LEU A 150 -0.98 -0.63 6.32
CA LEU A 150 -2.31 -0.31 6.85
C LEU A 150 -2.28 0.82 7.88
N ALA A 151 -1.15 1.04 8.55
CA ALA A 151 -0.99 2.10 9.54
C ALA A 151 -0.79 3.49 8.93
N VAL A 152 -0.47 3.62 7.63
CA VAL A 152 -0.27 4.93 6.97
C VAL A 152 -1.47 5.85 7.18
N GLU A 153 -2.66 5.38 6.84
CA GLU A 153 -3.92 6.14 6.91
C GLU A 153 -4.27 6.60 8.34
N PRO A 154 -4.41 5.71 9.35
CA PRO A 154 -4.77 6.14 10.70
C PRO A 154 -3.70 7.03 11.35
N VAL A 155 -2.42 6.87 11.01
CA VAL A 155 -1.35 7.75 11.51
C VAL A 155 -1.45 9.14 10.89
N LEU A 156 -1.72 9.25 9.59
CA LEU A 156 -1.94 10.54 8.94
C LEU A 156 -3.18 11.25 9.50
N ASP A 157 -4.26 10.50 9.74
CA ASP A 157 -5.49 11.05 10.29
C ASP A 157 -5.35 11.57 11.72
N ARG A 158 -4.51 10.93 12.53
CA ARG A 158 -4.21 11.41 13.88
C ARG A 158 -3.30 12.65 13.89
N ARG A 159 -2.38 12.78 12.93
CA ARG A 159 -1.44 13.91 12.85
C ARG A 159 -2.06 15.20 12.29
N ALA A 160 -3.26 15.10 11.71
CA ALA A 160 -3.97 16.23 11.12
C ALA A 160 -5.08 16.79 12.01
N LYS A 161 -5.35 16.16 13.15
CA LYS A 161 -6.19 16.69 14.23
C LYS A 161 -5.29 17.41 15.24
#